data_AF-A0A7W1FVU6-F1
#
_entry.id   AF-A0A7W1FVU6-F1
#
_cell.length_a   1.000
_cell.length_b   1.000
_cell.length_c   1.000
_cell.angle_alpha   90.00
_cell.angle_beta   90.00
_cell.angle_gamma   90.00
#
_symmetry.space_group_name_H-M   'P 1'
#
loop_
_entity.id
_entity.type
_entity.pdbx_description
1 polymer ?
#
loop_
_entity_poly.entity_id
_entity_poly.type
_entity_poly.pdbx_seq_one_letter_code
_entity_poly.pdbx_strand_id
1 'polypeptide(L)'
;MLKVRLENDQIQAKLGSMIAYQGDVRFEHKGGGLGRFFKKAVTGEGVRLMAANGTGDLFLAQDKRKIMILELQNDRMTVNGDNILAFEPGIDWDIKRVEGA
;
A
#
# COMPACT_ATOMS: atom_id res chain seq x y z
N MET A 1 4.76 -1.30 14.61
CA MET A 1 5.22 -0.19 13.75
C MET A 1 6.27 -0.73 12.80
N LEU A 2 6.25 -0.29 11.54
CA LEU A 2 7.23 -0.61 10.50
C LEU A 2 7.98 0.67 10.14
N LYS A 3 9.31 0.62 10.15
CA LYS A 3 10.16 1.67 9.58
C LYS A 3 10.55 1.24 8.17
N VAL A 4 10.30 2.10 7.18
CA VAL A 4 10.72 1.94 5.80
C VAL A 4 11.74 3.03 5.49
N ARG A 5 12.89 2.64 4.95
CA ARG A 5 13.88 3.60 4.43
C ARG A 5 13.67 3.73 2.93
N LEU A 6 13.63 4.97 2.44
CA LEU A 6 13.52 5.31 1.03
C LEU A 6 14.83 5.93 0.56
N GLU A 7 15.39 5.45 -0.55
CA GLU A 7 16.63 5.96 -1.15
C GLU A 7 16.38 6.37 -2.60
N ASN A 8 15.61 7.45 -2.79
CA ASN A 8 15.02 7.84 -4.08
C ASN A 8 14.08 6.76 -4.65
N ASP A 9 13.34 6.11 -3.76
CA ASP A 9 12.40 5.02 -4.05
C ASP A 9 10.95 5.44 -3.86
N GLN A 10 10.04 4.56 -4.26
CA GLN A 10 8.60 4.69 -4.04
C GLN A 10 8.00 3.40 -3.48
N ILE A 11 7.12 3.49 -2.49
CA ILE A 11 6.30 2.35 -2.04
C ILE A 11 4.81 2.64 -2.17
N GLN A 12 3.99 1.58 -2.17
CA GLN A 12 2.56 1.69 -1.89
C GLN A 12 2.32 1.40 -0.42
N ALA A 13 1.59 2.26 0.27
CA ALA A 13 1.20 2.09 1.66
C ALA A 13 -0.31 2.25 1.83
N LYS A 14 -0.89 1.65 2.86
CA LYS A 14 -2.29 1.87 3.23
C LYS A 14 -2.50 3.34 3.59
N LEU A 15 -3.50 3.97 2.97
CA LEU A 15 -3.83 5.37 3.22
C LEU A 15 -4.15 5.58 4.70
N GLY A 16 -3.52 6.56 5.32
CA GLY A 16 -3.69 6.87 6.75
C GLY A 16 -2.89 5.98 7.69
N SER A 17 -2.07 5.05 7.18
CA SER A 17 -1.18 4.23 8.02
C SER A 17 0.16 4.92 8.36
N MET A 18 0.48 6.04 7.73
CA MET A 18 1.64 6.86 8.08
C MET A 18 1.43 7.54 9.42
N ILE A 19 2.41 7.39 10.31
CA ILE A 19 2.42 8.02 11.64
C ILE A 19 3.52 9.08 11.80
N ALA A 20 4.62 8.97 11.05
CA ALA A 20 5.72 9.93 11.06
C ALA A 20 6.61 9.75 9.81
N TYR A 21 7.40 10.77 9.48
CA TYR A 21 8.45 10.70 8.46
C TYR A 21 9.58 11.68 8.77
N GLN A 22 10.76 11.43 8.20
CA GLN A 22 11.92 12.31 8.25
C GLN A 22 12.62 12.30 6.90
N GLY A 23 12.97 13.48 6.36
CA GLY A 23 13.59 13.64 5.05
C GLY A 23 12.62 14.24 4.01
N ASP A 24 13.01 14.21 2.73
CA ASP A 24 12.17 14.65 1.62
C ASP A 24 11.32 13.46 1.14
N VAL A 25 10.18 13.26 1.82
CA VAL A 25 9.19 12.24 1.47
C VAL A 25 7.92 12.94 1.01
N ARG A 26 7.47 12.61 -0.20
CA ARG A 26 6.24 13.10 -0.81
C ARG A 26 5.19 12.00 -0.80
N PHE A 27 3.94 12.42 -0.61
CA PHE A 27 2.80 11.53 -0.52
C PHE A 27 1.78 11.88 -1.59
N GLU A 28 1.45 10.92 -2.43
CA GLU A 28 0.45 11.08 -3.47
C GLU A 28 -0.71 10.13 -3.23
N HIS A 29 -1.89 10.70 -3.02
CA HIS A 29 -3.13 9.96 -3.18
C HIS A 29 -3.53 10.05 -4.65
N LYS A 30 -3.49 8.94 -5.39
CA LYS A 30 -4.02 8.89 -6.76
C LYS A 30 -5.54 8.98 -6.75
N GLY A 31 -6.06 10.18 -6.54
CA GLY A 31 -7.47 10.53 -6.58
C GLY A 31 -7.99 10.91 -7.98
N GLY A 32 -7.17 10.88 -9.04
CA GLY A 32 -7.55 11.48 -10.32
C GLY A 32 -6.80 11.01 -11.57
N GLY A 33 -6.52 9.70 -11.71
CA GLY A 33 -5.94 9.12 -12.92
C GLY A 33 -6.87 8.08 -13.55
N LEU A 34 -7.40 8.37 -14.74
CA LEU A 34 -8.49 7.68 -15.43
C LEU A 34 -8.29 6.17 -15.74
N GLY A 35 -7.08 5.61 -15.60
CA GLY A 35 -6.75 4.29 -16.15
C GLY A 35 -6.88 3.09 -15.19
N ARG A 36 -6.53 3.25 -13.90
CA ARG A 36 -6.42 2.10 -12.95
C ARG A 36 -7.39 2.17 -11.76
N PHE A 37 -7.95 3.34 -11.47
CA PHE A 37 -8.85 3.54 -10.34
C PHE A 37 -10.36 3.46 -10.67
N PHE A 38 -10.76 3.43 -11.94
CA PHE A 38 -12.18 3.30 -12.29
C PHE A 38 -12.80 1.96 -11.83
N LYS A 39 -11.98 0.93 -11.58
CA LYS A 39 -12.44 -0.32 -10.93
C LYS A 39 -12.79 -0.14 -9.44
N LYS A 40 -12.20 0.83 -8.74
CA LYS A 40 -12.37 1.01 -7.28
C LYS A 40 -13.76 1.53 -6.88
N ALA A 41 -14.43 2.26 -7.76
CA ALA A 41 -15.75 2.80 -7.46
C ALA A 41 -16.86 1.73 -7.53
N VAL A 42 -16.59 0.58 -8.17
CA VAL A 42 -17.64 -0.42 -8.50
C VAL A 42 -17.68 -1.58 -7.50
N THR A 43 -16.57 -1.92 -6.81
CA THR A 43 -16.51 -3.14 -5.98
C THR A 43 -16.87 -2.94 -4.50
N GLY A 44 -16.91 -1.71 -3.99
CA GLY A 44 -17.24 -1.41 -2.58
C GLY A 44 -16.21 -1.88 -1.53
N GLU A 45 -15.23 -2.70 -1.94
CA GLU A 45 -14.16 -3.27 -1.11
C GLU A 45 -12.82 -2.61 -1.45
N GLY A 46 -12.73 -1.29 -1.25
CA GLY A 46 -11.58 -0.52 -1.72
C GLY A 46 -10.45 -0.42 -0.71
N VAL A 47 -9.39 -1.23 -0.83
CA VAL A 47 -8.11 -0.90 -0.19
C VAL A 47 -7.67 0.48 -0.71
N ARG A 48 -7.66 1.45 0.20
CA ARG A 48 -7.17 2.80 -0.09
C ARG A 48 -5.66 2.80 0.12
N LEU A 49 -4.94 3.08 -0.96
CA LEU A 49 -3.49 3.16 -0.99
C LEU A 49 -3.04 4.61 -1.18
N MET A 50 -1.85 4.90 -0.71
CA MET A 50 -1.08 6.11 -0.97
C MET A 50 0.29 5.70 -1.52
N ALA A 51 0.79 6.45 -2.50
CA ALA A 51 2.19 6.34 -2.89
C ALA A 51 3.02 7.24 -1.95
N ALA A 52 4.14 6.72 -1.47
CA ALA A 52 5.14 7.49 -0.75
C ALA A 52 6.47 7.38 -1.49
N ASN A 53 7.08 8.52 -1.86
CA ASN A 53 8.29 8.56 -2.67
C ASN A 53 9.28 9.61 -2.18
N GLY A 54 10.58 9.35 -2.39
CA GLY A 54 11.65 10.30 -2.09
C GLY A 54 12.79 9.66 -1.30
N THR A 55 13.39 10.45 -0.40
CA THR A 55 14.59 10.04 0.35
C THR A 55 14.39 10.36 1.83
N GLY A 56 14.42 9.33 2.67
CA GLY A 56 14.18 9.49 4.11
C GLY A 56 13.71 8.23 4.83
N ASP A 57 13.28 8.41 6.06
CA ASP A 57 12.68 7.36 6.89
C ASP A 57 11.17 7.60 7.02
N LEU A 58 10.37 6.59 6.71
CA LEU A 58 8.90 6.58 6.80
C LEU A 58 8.45 5.57 7.86
N PHE A 59 7.51 5.96 8.71
CA PHE A 59 6.98 5.11 9.77
C PHE A 59 5.51 4.80 9.53
N LEU A 60 5.19 3.50 9.48
CA LEU A 60 3.85 2.98 9.19
C LEU A 60 3.32 2.14 10.36
N ALA A 61 2.04 2.28 10.68
CA ALA A 61 1.34 1.45 11.65
C ALA A 61 -0.17 1.43 11.37
N GLN A 62 -0.84 0.39 11.85
CA GLN A 62 -2.30 0.34 11.88
C GLN A 62 -2.77 -0.22 13.22
N ASP A 63 -3.34 0.65 14.05
CA ASP A 63 -3.90 0.31 15.38
C ASP A 63 -2.98 -0.60 16.21
N LYS A 64 -3.54 -1.70 16.75
CA LYS A 64 -2.85 -2.73 17.54
C LYS A 64 -2.44 -3.95 16.70
N ARG A 65 -2.36 -3.83 15.37
CA ARG A 65 -2.08 -4.97 14.47
C ARG A 65 -0.60 -5.37 14.51
N LYS A 66 -0.34 -6.68 14.46
CA LYS A 66 0.99 -7.23 14.25
C LYS A 66 1.39 -7.07 12.78
N ILE A 67 2.67 -6.86 12.53
CA ILE A 67 3.23 -6.67 11.19
C ILE A 67 4.02 -7.92 10.82
N MET A 68 3.77 -8.43 9.61
CA MET A 68 4.48 -9.56 9.03
C MET A 68 5.04 -9.10 7.67
N ILE A 69 6.32 -9.35 7.46
CA ILE A 69 6.99 -9.09 6.17
C ILE A 69 6.99 -10.41 5.41
N LEU A 70 6.55 -10.36 4.15
CA LEU A 70 6.47 -11.51 3.26
C LEU A 70 7.25 -11.20 2.00
N GLU A 71 8.16 -12.10 1.63
CA GLU A 71 8.84 -12.07 0.34
C GLU A 71 8.05 -12.95 -0.64
N LEU A 72 7.63 -12.38 -1.77
CA LEU A 72 6.83 -13.13 -2.73
C LEU A 72 7.66 -14.13 -3.55
N GLN A 73 8.97 -13.90 -3.75
CA GLN A 73 9.85 -14.81 -4.50
C GLN A 73 9.28 -15.26 -5.87
N ASN A 74 8.70 -14.32 -6.62
CA ASN A 74 7.97 -14.54 -7.89
C ASN A 74 6.65 -15.34 -7.77
N ASP A 75 6.16 -15.58 -6.55
CA ASP A 75 4.85 -16.20 -6.30
C ASP A 75 3.74 -15.14 -6.19
N ARG A 76 2.49 -15.61 -6.18
CA ARG A 76 1.28 -14.81 -6.02
C ARG A 76 0.55 -15.18 -4.74
N MET A 77 0.16 -14.16 -3.98
CA MET A 77 -0.66 -14.32 -2.78
C MET A 77 -1.99 -13.58 -2.91
N THR A 78 -3.07 -14.19 -2.42
CA THR A 78 -4.34 -13.49 -2.20
C THR A 78 -4.50 -13.22 -0.71
N VAL A 79 -4.78 -11.97 -0.35
CA VAL A 79 -5.00 -11.54 1.04
C VAL A 79 -6.26 -10.72 1.14
N ASN A 80 -6.87 -10.69 2.32
CA ASN A 80 -7.88 -9.68 2.61
C ASN A 80 -7.23 -8.30 2.51
N GLY A 81 -7.83 -7.41 1.71
CA GLY A 81 -7.32 -6.07 1.47
C GLY A 81 -7.12 -5.25 2.75
N ASP A 82 -7.90 -5.52 3.80
CA ASP A 82 -7.75 -4.85 5.08
C ASP A 82 -6.42 -5.17 5.79
N ASN A 83 -5.78 -6.29 5.45
CA ASN A 83 -4.53 -6.75 6.05
C ASN A 83 -3.29 -6.20 5.34
N ILE A 84 -3.44 -5.47 4.24
CA ILE A 84 -2.31 -4.84 3.53
C ILE A 84 -1.86 -3.60 4.30
N LEU A 85 -0.58 -3.54 4.67
CA LEU A 85 0.05 -2.34 5.23
C LEU A 85 0.85 -1.57 4.18
N ALA A 86 1.77 -2.23 3.50
CA ALA A 86 2.61 -1.64 2.46
C ALA A 86 3.22 -2.72 1.56
N PHE A 87 3.66 -2.33 0.36
CA PHE A 87 4.38 -3.18 -0.57
C PHE A 87 5.24 -2.34 -1.53
N GLU A 88 6.28 -2.97 -2.07
CA GLU A 88 7.30 -2.35 -2.93
C GLU A 88 6.76 -2.06 -4.35
N PRO A 89 7.42 -1.18 -5.13
CA PRO A 89 7.06 -0.97 -6.52
C PRO A 89 7.43 -2.22 -7.35
N GLY A 90 6.61 -2.58 -8.33
CA GLY A 90 6.86 -3.75 -9.19
C GLY A 90 6.01 -4.97 -8.85
N ILE A 91 5.38 -5.02 -7.68
CA ILE A 91 4.33 -6.01 -7.40
C ILE A 91 3.09 -5.67 -8.21
N ASP A 92 2.68 -6.58 -9.10
CA ASP A 92 1.38 -6.47 -9.77
C ASP A 92 0.25 -6.92 -8.84
N TRP A 93 -0.82 -6.14 -8.80
CA TRP A 93 -1.93 -6.35 -7.89
C TRP A 93 -3.26 -5.94 -8.51
N ASP A 94 -4.32 -6.64 -8.09
CA ASP A 94 -5.70 -6.40 -8.45
C ASP A 94 -6.60 -6.62 -7.22
N ILE A 95 -7.69 -5.85 -7.12
CA ILE A 95 -8.67 -5.99 -6.03
C ILE A 95 -9.93 -6.60 -6.64
N LYS A 96 -10.30 -7.78 -6.16
CA LYS A 96 -11.49 -8.51 -6.60
C LYS A 96 -12.36 -8.80 -5.40
N ARG A 97 -13.67 -8.67 -5.58
CA ARG A 97 -14.64 -9.22 -4.65
C ARG A 97 -14.53 -10.73 -4.72
N VAL A 98 -14.47 -11.39 -3.57
CA VAL A 98 -14.57 -12.85 -3.52
C VAL A 98 -16.04 -13.20 -3.74
N GLU A 99 -16.36 -13.77 -4.90
CA GLU A 99 -17.68 -14.36 -5.15
C GLU A 99 -17.71 -15.70 -4.41
N GLY A 100 -18.60 -15.83 -3.44
CA GLY A 100 -18.85 -17.11 -2.77
C GLY A 100 -19.48 -18.10 -3.74
N ALA A 101 -19.19 -19.40 -3.54
CA ALA A 101 -19.82 -20.51 -4.28
C ALA A 101 -21.33 -20.56 -4.05
#